data_AF-F2J362-F1
#
_entry.id   AF-F2J362-F1
#
_cell.length_a   1.000
_cell.length_b   1.000
_cell.length_c   1.000
_cell.angle_alpha   90.00
_cell.angle_beta   90.00
_cell.angle_gamma   90.00
#
_symmetry.space_group_name_H-M   'P 1'
#
loop_
_entity.id
_entity.type
_entity.pdbx_description
1 polymer ?
#
loop_
_entity_poly.entity_id
_entity_poly.type
_entity_poly.pdbx_seq_one_letter_code
_entity_poly.pdbx_strand_id
1 'polypeptide(L)'
;MDHASVEIENGTGAGGVIVARFEVSSDSVGTVHIAGGARQRFDRFDRLTVTAPEASGHLRLFNHSPWPVDLTHETRSGHANKGQIAVTGFHDLVVAPGDQLTILPRPPAVVIPAQPVLFLAQFRPVRPRPLFAPNQKPSDSAVFLEWRHPEEGKGALLGYNVYRSVYEGDRPIQLQVLNGVPQQGRRAQVADVQPPMPYNHRYAVTAVSRDGAESLFSNVRILDWNTRIDLFDAGFVPL
;
A
#
# COMPACT_ATOMS: atom_id res chain seq x y z
N MET A 1 10.37 -4.54 3.79
CA MET A 1 9.75 -5.53 2.88
C MET A 1 9.55 -6.88 3.59
N ASP A 2 8.38 -7.14 4.18
CA ASP A 2 8.20 -8.22 5.16
C ASP A 2 8.28 -9.67 4.63
N HIS A 3 8.30 -9.85 3.31
CA HIS A 3 8.36 -11.17 2.67
C HIS A 3 9.59 -11.39 1.77
N ALA A 4 10.58 -10.48 1.80
CA ALA A 4 11.84 -10.71 1.10
C ALA A 4 12.60 -11.85 1.78
N SER A 5 13.01 -12.85 1.00
CA SER A 5 13.70 -14.04 1.51
C SER A 5 14.64 -14.61 0.45
N VAL A 6 15.92 -14.72 0.78
CA VAL A 6 16.97 -15.31 -0.08
C VAL A 6 17.85 -16.21 0.77
N GLU A 7 18.15 -17.41 0.27
CA GLU A 7 19.17 -18.27 0.84
C GLU A 7 20.44 -18.23 -0.01
N ILE A 8 21.59 -18.10 0.65
CA ILE A 8 22.91 -18.11 0.02
C ILE A 8 23.63 -19.38 0.47
N GLU A 9 23.98 -20.23 -0.49
CA GLU A 9 24.90 -21.34 -0.31
C GLU A 9 26.29 -20.93 -0.81
N ASN A 10 27.28 -21.00 0.08
CA ASN A 10 28.68 -20.77 -0.28
C ASN A 10 29.33 -22.11 -0.64
N GLY A 11 29.43 -22.41 -1.94
CA GLY A 11 30.03 -23.63 -2.46
C GLY A 11 31.56 -23.65 -2.44
N THR A 12 32.23 -22.66 -1.85
CA THR A 12 33.68 -22.74 -1.66
C THR A 12 34.05 -23.87 -0.70
N GLY A 13 35.21 -24.49 -0.94
CA GLY A 13 35.79 -25.41 0.04
C GLY A 13 36.10 -24.73 1.38
N ALA A 14 36.62 -25.48 2.34
CA ALA A 14 36.75 -25.13 3.77
C ALA A 14 37.57 -23.86 4.13
N GLY A 15 37.96 -23.00 3.18
CA GLY A 15 38.69 -21.74 3.41
C GLY A 15 38.03 -20.47 2.86
N GLY A 16 36.93 -20.55 2.10
CA GLY A 16 36.28 -19.36 1.55
C GLY A 16 35.24 -18.79 2.52
N VAL A 17 35.48 -17.61 3.08
CA VAL A 17 34.46 -16.88 3.85
C VAL A 17 33.87 -15.78 2.99
N ILE A 18 32.55 -15.71 2.97
CA ILE A 18 31.78 -14.67 2.30
C ILE A 18 31.11 -13.80 3.36
N VAL A 19 31.13 -12.50 3.14
CA VAL A 19 30.53 -11.53 4.06
C VAL A 19 29.26 -10.99 3.42
N ALA A 20 28.15 -11.17 4.12
CA ALA A 20 26.85 -10.68 3.70
C ALA A 20 26.40 -9.56 4.66
N ARG A 21 26.18 -8.37 4.12
CA ARG A 21 25.63 -7.21 4.82
C ARG A 21 24.18 -7.02 4.39
N PHE A 22 23.26 -7.00 5.34
CA PHE A 22 21.84 -6.77 5.06
C PHE A 22 21.37 -5.47 5.70
N GLU A 23 20.47 -4.78 4.99
CA GLU A 23 19.87 -3.53 5.42
C GLU A 23 18.36 -3.70 5.49
N VAL A 24 17.77 -3.24 6.58
CA VAL A 24 16.33 -3.18 6.81
C VAL A 24 15.96 -1.71 7.04
N SER A 25 14.84 -1.25 6.46
CA SER A 25 14.29 0.11 6.46
C SER A 25 14.23 0.84 7.81
N SER A 26 14.50 0.14 8.91
CA SER A 26 14.68 0.69 10.25
C SER A 26 16.15 1.01 10.62
N ASP A 27 16.99 1.39 9.66
CA ASP A 27 18.44 1.70 9.82
C ASP A 27 19.29 0.58 10.46
N SER A 28 18.76 -0.63 10.52
CA SER A 28 19.47 -1.76 11.13
C SER A 28 20.33 -2.43 10.07
N VAL A 29 21.65 -2.28 10.21
CA VAL A 29 22.65 -2.96 9.37
C VAL A 29 23.21 -4.14 10.14
N GLY A 30 23.08 -5.34 9.60
CA GLY A 30 23.72 -6.53 10.13
C GLY A 30 24.75 -7.10 9.16
N THR A 31 25.76 -7.78 9.71
CA THR A 31 26.79 -8.48 8.93
C THR A 31 26.85 -9.93 9.37
N VAL A 32 26.88 -10.85 8.40
CA VAL A 32 26.99 -12.29 8.64
C VAL A 32 28.15 -12.84 7.81
N HIS A 33 28.95 -13.69 8.44
CA HIS A 33 30.01 -14.44 7.78
C HIS A 33 29.49 -15.83 7.42
N ILE A 34 29.55 -16.18 6.14
CA ILE A 34 29.10 -17.46 5.59
C ILE A 34 30.34 -18.27 5.24
N ALA A 35 30.65 -19.29 6.04
CA ALA A 35 31.77 -20.19 5.79
C ALA A 35 31.57 -21.03 4.53
N GLY A 36 32.66 -21.54 3.95
CA GLY A 36 32.63 -22.47 2.82
C GLY A 36 31.87 -23.75 3.17
N GLY A 37 30.98 -24.18 2.27
CA GLY A 37 30.02 -25.26 2.46
C GLY A 37 28.79 -24.90 3.30
N ALA A 38 28.72 -23.70 3.88
CA ALA A 38 27.58 -23.29 4.70
C ALA A 38 26.45 -22.67 3.85
N ARG A 39 25.26 -22.67 4.43
CA ARG A 39 24.08 -21.99 3.91
C ARG A 39 23.56 -20.98 4.93
N GLN A 40 23.16 -19.82 4.45
CA GLN A 40 22.54 -18.79 5.28
C GLN A 40 21.30 -18.24 4.58
N ARG A 41 20.18 -18.27 5.30
CA ARG A 41 18.93 -17.62 4.88
C ARG A 41 18.84 -16.21 5.45
N PHE A 42 18.46 -15.26 4.60
CA PHE A 42 18.20 -13.87 4.95
C PHE A 42 16.72 -13.59 4.70
N ASP A 43 16.00 -13.22 5.75
CA ASP A 43 14.60 -12.84 5.70
C ASP A 43 14.46 -11.35 6.04
N ARG A 44 13.44 -10.69 5.48
CA ARG A 44 13.06 -9.29 5.78
C ARG A 44 14.17 -8.26 5.54
N PHE A 45 14.85 -8.35 4.41
CA PHE A 45 15.83 -7.35 3.99
C PHE A 45 15.28 -6.48 2.86
N ASP A 46 15.74 -5.23 2.78
CA ASP A 46 15.46 -4.34 1.66
C ASP A 46 16.65 -4.31 0.67
N ARG A 47 17.86 -4.53 1.18
CA ARG A 47 19.09 -4.72 0.40
C ARG A 47 19.99 -5.73 1.06
N LEU A 48 20.59 -6.61 0.25
CA LEU A 48 21.64 -7.52 0.69
C LEU A 48 22.87 -7.31 -0.20
N THR A 49 24.02 -7.09 0.43
CA THR A 49 25.31 -6.90 -0.25
C THR A 49 26.26 -7.99 0.18
N VAL A 50 26.84 -8.68 -0.79
CA VAL A 50 27.70 -9.84 -0.58
C VAL A 50 29.08 -9.54 -1.16
N THR A 51 30.12 -9.74 -0.35
CA THR A 51 31.52 -9.54 -0.74
C THR A 51 32.37 -10.74 -0.32
N ALA A 52 33.49 -10.91 -1.02
CA ALA A 52 34.46 -11.95 -0.76
C ALA A 52 35.79 -11.29 -0.32
N PRO A 53 36.07 -11.14 0.98
CA PRO A 53 37.22 -10.35 1.43
C PRO A 53 38.58 -10.97 1.07
N GLU A 54 38.70 -12.29 1.14
CA GLU A 54 40.00 -12.98 1.07
C GLU A 54 40.14 -13.90 -0.15
N ALA A 55 39.10 -14.67 -0.49
CA ALA A 55 39.11 -15.64 -1.57
C ALA A 55 37.77 -15.67 -2.31
N SER A 56 37.80 -16.01 -3.60
CA SER A 56 36.59 -16.04 -4.43
C SER A 56 35.53 -16.99 -3.88
N GLY A 57 34.29 -16.51 -3.79
CA GLY A 57 33.10 -17.27 -3.40
C GLY A 57 32.35 -17.84 -4.60
N HIS A 58 32.16 -19.16 -4.66
CA HIS A 58 31.16 -19.77 -5.54
C HIS A 58 29.81 -19.73 -4.81
N LEU A 59 28.91 -18.86 -5.25
CA LEU A 59 27.62 -18.66 -4.60
C LEU A 59 26.52 -19.32 -5.42
N ARG A 60 25.63 -20.02 -4.72
CA ARG A 60 24.31 -20.38 -5.22
C ARG A 60 23.24 -19.64 -4.42
N LEU A 61 22.45 -18.83 -5.12
CA LEU A 61 21.40 -18.01 -4.52
C LEU A 61 20.05 -18.65 -4.79
N PHE A 62 19.22 -18.82 -3.76
CA PHE A 62 17.85 -19.32 -3.89
C PHE A 62 16.87 -18.21 -3.52
N ASN A 63 15.91 -17.92 -4.39
CA ASN A 63 14.87 -16.94 -4.12
C ASN A 63 13.65 -17.61 -3.47
N HIS A 64 13.45 -17.33 -2.19
CA HIS A 64 12.26 -17.77 -1.44
C HIS A 64 11.19 -16.67 -1.32
N SER A 65 11.44 -15.50 -1.91
CA SER A 65 10.48 -14.39 -1.92
C SER A 65 9.31 -14.72 -2.85
N PRO A 66 8.12 -14.17 -2.61
CA PRO A 66 6.98 -14.30 -3.53
C PRO A 66 7.12 -13.40 -4.78
N TRP A 67 8.26 -12.72 -4.95
CA TRP A 67 8.56 -11.84 -6.07
C TRP A 67 10.00 -12.06 -6.59
N PRO A 68 10.31 -11.64 -7.84
CA PRO A 68 11.67 -11.71 -8.36
C PRO A 68 12.67 -10.89 -7.54
N VAL A 69 13.94 -11.27 -7.62
CA VAL A 69 15.05 -10.56 -6.96
C VAL A 69 16.08 -10.17 -8.01
N ASP A 70 16.46 -8.90 -8.01
CA ASP A 70 17.47 -8.37 -8.93
C ASP A 70 18.87 -8.56 -8.36
N LEU A 71 19.79 -8.84 -9.28
CA LEU A 71 21.21 -9.01 -8.99
C LEU A 71 22.00 -7.96 -9.75
N THR A 72 22.89 -7.26 -9.05
CA THR A 72 23.91 -6.41 -9.67
C THR A 72 25.27 -6.83 -9.14
N HIS A 73 26.08 -7.43 -9.99
CA HIS A 73 27.44 -7.84 -9.67
C HIS A 73 28.42 -6.83 -10.26
N GLU A 74 29.03 -6.05 -9.37
CA GLU A 74 30.07 -5.09 -9.70
C GLU A 74 31.43 -5.73 -9.43
N THR A 75 32.22 -5.84 -10.48
CA THR A 75 33.59 -6.34 -10.38
C THR A 75 34.53 -5.25 -9.90
N ARG A 76 35.69 -5.64 -9.36
CA ARG A 76 36.73 -4.69 -8.94
C ARG A 76 37.17 -3.71 -10.05
N SER A 77 37.05 -4.09 -11.32
CA SER A 77 37.38 -3.22 -12.46
C SER A 77 36.29 -2.19 -12.79
N GLY A 78 35.17 -2.20 -12.07
CA GLY A 78 34.01 -1.33 -12.28
C GLY A 78 33.02 -1.85 -13.32
N HIS A 79 33.23 -3.05 -13.87
CA HIS A 79 32.24 -3.66 -14.77
C HIS A 79 31.06 -4.19 -13.95
N ALA A 80 29.84 -3.81 -14.34
CA ALA A 80 28.61 -4.22 -13.68
C ALA A 80 27.80 -5.17 -14.57
N ASN A 81 27.55 -6.39 -14.08
CA ASN A 81 26.67 -7.36 -14.73
C ASN A 81 25.34 -7.44 -13.98
N LYS A 82 24.23 -7.45 -14.71
CA LYS A 82 22.87 -7.45 -14.14
C LYS A 82 22.19 -8.77 -14.40
N GLY A 83 21.55 -9.32 -13.38
CA GLY A 83 20.80 -10.56 -13.44
C GLY A 83 19.49 -10.44 -12.65
N GLN A 84 18.69 -11.50 -12.72
CA GLN A 84 17.47 -11.63 -11.93
C GLN A 84 17.23 -13.09 -11.57
N ILE A 85 16.73 -13.33 -10.37
CA ILE A 85 16.23 -14.63 -9.93
C ILE A 85 14.70 -14.57 -9.91
N ALA A 86 14.05 -15.41 -10.72
CA ALA A 86 12.60 -15.56 -10.71
C ALA A 86 12.09 -16.07 -9.34
N VAL A 87 10.78 -16.02 -9.13
CA VAL A 87 10.13 -16.60 -7.93
C VAL A 87 10.45 -18.09 -7.87
N THR A 88 10.93 -18.58 -6.72
CA THR A 88 11.42 -19.96 -6.51
C THR A 88 12.61 -20.39 -7.38
N GLY A 89 13.24 -19.47 -8.12
CA GLY A 89 14.41 -19.73 -8.94
C GLY A 89 15.72 -19.74 -8.14
N PHE A 90 16.80 -20.08 -8.84
CA PHE A 90 18.16 -19.95 -8.31
C PHE A 90 19.12 -19.34 -9.34
N HIS A 91 20.27 -18.86 -8.87
CA HIS A 91 21.33 -18.34 -9.72
C HIS A 91 22.71 -18.68 -9.14
N ASP A 92 23.60 -19.20 -9.99
CA ASP A 92 24.97 -19.55 -9.64
C ASP A 92 25.91 -18.45 -10.16
N LEU A 93 26.81 -17.94 -9.31
CA LEU A 93 27.81 -16.95 -9.71
C LEU A 93 29.08 -17.03 -8.85
N VAL A 94 30.13 -16.33 -9.29
CA VAL A 94 31.39 -16.21 -8.56
C VAL A 94 31.57 -14.76 -8.12
N VAL A 95 31.85 -14.54 -6.84
CA VAL A 95 32.21 -13.23 -6.28
C VAL A 95 33.70 -13.26 -5.93
N ALA A 96 34.54 -12.56 -6.69
CA ALA A 96 35.98 -12.51 -6.45
C ALA A 96 36.37 -11.46 -5.40
N PRO A 97 37.62 -11.49 -4.89
CA PRO A 97 38.09 -10.44 -3.99
C PRO A 97 38.05 -9.04 -4.58
N GLY A 98 37.33 -8.15 -3.89
CA GLY A 98 37.05 -6.78 -4.33
C GLY A 98 35.81 -6.64 -5.21
N ASP A 99 35.10 -7.72 -5.52
CA ASP A 99 33.79 -7.66 -6.14
C ASP A 99 32.70 -7.38 -5.10
N GLN A 100 31.59 -6.83 -5.57
CA GLN A 100 30.39 -6.59 -4.79
C GLN A 100 29.17 -7.12 -5.53
N LEU A 101 28.46 -8.05 -4.92
CA LEU A 101 27.13 -8.47 -5.38
C LEU A 101 26.07 -7.74 -4.56
N THR A 102 25.19 -7.02 -5.23
CA THR A 102 24.00 -6.40 -4.62
C THR A 102 22.75 -7.16 -5.04
N ILE A 103 21.93 -7.52 -4.06
CA ILE A 103 20.71 -8.29 -4.19
C ILE A 103 19.56 -7.39 -3.71
N LEU A 104 18.61 -7.10 -4.60
CA LEU A 104 17.48 -6.22 -4.34
C LEU A 104 16.17 -6.96 -4.59
N PRO A 105 15.29 -7.15 -3.58
CA PRO A 105 13.96 -7.68 -3.83
C PRO A 105 13.18 -6.72 -4.72
N ARG A 106 12.45 -7.26 -5.71
CA ARG A 106 11.58 -6.47 -6.60
C ARG A 106 10.12 -6.82 -6.32
N PRO A 107 9.53 -6.32 -5.21
CA PRO A 107 8.10 -6.48 -5.00
C PRO A 107 7.33 -5.87 -6.17
N PRO A 108 6.13 -6.39 -6.48
CA PRO A 108 5.26 -5.73 -7.47
C PRO A 108 5.07 -4.27 -7.04
N ALA A 109 5.21 -3.35 -8.00
CA ALA A 109 4.95 -1.94 -7.72
C ALA A 109 3.52 -1.81 -7.20
N VAL A 110 3.37 -1.22 -6.02
CA VAL A 110 2.06 -0.91 -5.45
C VAL A 110 1.43 0.14 -6.37
N VAL A 111 0.36 -0.23 -7.07
CA VAL A 111 -0.32 0.67 -8.00
C VAL A 111 -1.34 1.45 -7.19
N ILE A 112 -0.97 2.66 -6.79
CA ILE A 112 -1.91 3.58 -6.14
C ILE A 112 -2.96 3.99 -7.18
N PRO A 113 -4.26 3.67 -6.96
CA PRO A 113 -5.29 4.02 -7.91
C PRO A 113 -5.46 5.54 -7.99
N ALA A 114 -5.98 6.01 -9.12
CA ALA A 114 -6.35 7.42 -9.26
C ALA A 114 -7.40 7.83 -8.21
N GLN A 115 -7.53 9.12 -7.93
CA GLN A 115 -8.59 9.58 -7.02
C GLN A 115 -9.97 9.47 -7.69
N PRO A 116 -11.01 9.02 -6.97
CA PRO A 116 -12.39 9.11 -7.45
C PRO A 116 -12.89 10.57 -7.39
N VAL A 117 -13.99 10.84 -8.09
CA VAL A 117 -14.71 12.12 -8.05
C VAL A 117 -16.08 11.90 -7.44
N LEU A 118 -16.33 12.52 -6.29
CA LEU A 118 -17.61 12.45 -5.57
C LEU A 118 -18.52 13.58 -6.06
N PHE A 119 -19.51 13.25 -6.88
CA PHE A 119 -20.35 14.27 -7.53
C PHE A 119 -21.70 14.48 -6.88
N LEU A 120 -22.11 13.60 -5.97
CA LEU A 120 -23.38 13.72 -5.25
C LEU A 120 -23.23 13.25 -3.81
N ALA A 121 -23.68 14.08 -2.88
CA ALA A 121 -23.99 13.67 -1.52
C ALA A 121 -25.37 14.22 -1.14
N GLN A 122 -26.23 13.40 -0.54
CA GLN A 122 -27.54 13.87 -0.11
C GLN A 122 -28.13 13.03 1.03
N PHE A 123 -28.85 13.69 1.93
CA PHE A 123 -29.71 12.99 2.87
C PHE A 123 -30.93 12.44 2.16
N ARG A 124 -31.15 11.13 2.25
CA ARG A 124 -32.37 10.47 1.80
C ARG A 124 -33.11 9.87 2.98
N PRO A 125 -34.44 10.04 3.08
CA PRO A 125 -35.25 9.29 4.03
C PRO A 125 -35.07 7.80 3.76
N VAL A 126 -34.80 7.01 4.80
CA VAL A 126 -34.74 5.54 4.68
C VAL A 126 -36.14 4.98 4.42
N ARG A 127 -37.18 5.71 4.87
CA ARG A 127 -38.60 5.39 4.65
C ARG A 127 -39.33 6.61 4.08
N PRO A 128 -40.33 6.42 3.20
CA PRO A 128 -41.18 7.52 2.72
C PRO A 128 -41.76 8.31 3.88
N ARG A 129 -41.81 9.64 3.77
CA ARG A 129 -42.47 10.46 4.81
C ARG A 129 -43.95 10.12 4.86
N PRO A 130 -44.55 9.96 6.06
CA PRO A 130 -45.99 9.93 6.17
C PRO A 130 -46.58 11.23 5.60
N LEU A 131 -47.55 11.10 4.70
CA LEU A 131 -48.18 12.22 3.98
C LEU A 131 -48.81 13.29 4.91
N PHE A 132 -49.03 12.96 6.18
CA PHE A 132 -49.74 13.81 7.14
C PHE A 132 -48.87 14.40 8.26
N ALA A 133 -47.55 14.36 8.13
CA ALA A 133 -46.64 14.93 9.13
C ALA A 133 -45.47 15.72 8.49
N PRO A 134 -45.73 16.83 7.77
CA PRO A 134 -44.70 17.60 7.06
C PRO A 134 -43.60 18.17 7.98
N ASN A 135 -43.91 18.32 9.28
CA ASN A 135 -43.01 18.87 10.30
C ASN A 135 -42.34 17.80 11.19
N GLN A 136 -42.61 16.50 10.99
CA GLN A 136 -41.91 15.46 11.74
C GLN A 136 -40.54 15.17 11.11
N LYS A 137 -39.50 15.19 11.95
CA LYS A 137 -38.15 14.75 11.58
C LYS A 137 -38.28 13.29 11.11
N PRO A 138 -37.79 12.93 9.90
CA PRO A 138 -37.77 11.52 9.50
C PRO A 138 -37.01 10.72 10.55
N SER A 139 -37.58 9.61 11.02
CA SER A 139 -36.99 8.81 12.10
C SER A 139 -35.61 8.28 11.74
N ASP A 140 -35.38 8.03 10.45
CA ASP A 140 -34.12 7.53 9.90
C ASP A 140 -33.82 8.23 8.56
N SER A 141 -32.66 8.88 8.46
CA SER A 141 -32.10 9.37 7.20
C SER A 141 -30.79 8.67 6.95
N ALA A 142 -30.53 8.29 5.70
CA ALA A 142 -29.26 7.75 5.24
C ALA A 142 -28.59 8.77 4.34
N VAL A 143 -27.28 8.68 4.20
CA VAL A 143 -26.51 9.49 3.27
C VAL A 143 -26.30 8.69 2.00
N PHE A 144 -26.81 9.22 0.89
CA PHE A 144 -26.62 8.65 -0.42
C PHE A 144 -25.46 9.37 -1.12
N LEU A 145 -24.47 8.59 -1.53
CA LEU A 145 -23.26 9.06 -2.20
C LEU A 145 -23.16 8.45 -3.59
N GLU A 146 -22.77 9.27 -4.57
CA GLU A 146 -22.48 8.82 -5.93
C GLU A 146 -21.15 9.40 -6.43
N TRP A 147 -20.30 8.53 -6.95
CA TRP A 147 -18.97 8.88 -7.43
C TRP A 147 -18.64 8.21 -8.76
N ARG A 148 -17.57 8.68 -9.40
CA ARG A 148 -16.98 8.10 -10.61
C ARG A 148 -15.49 7.94 -10.43
N HIS A 149 -14.92 6.91 -11.03
CA HIS A 149 -13.49 6.66 -11.04
C HIS A 149 -12.97 6.50 -12.48
N PRO A 150 -11.82 7.09 -12.83
CA PRO A 150 -11.31 7.06 -14.20
C PRO A 150 -10.84 5.66 -14.66
N GLU A 151 -10.55 4.76 -13.72
CA GLU A 151 -10.08 3.39 -13.99
C GLU A 151 -11.14 2.32 -13.72
N GLU A 152 -12.39 2.74 -13.54
CA GLU A 152 -13.47 1.81 -13.30
C GLU A 152 -13.63 0.81 -14.45
N GLY A 153 -13.88 -0.47 -14.12
CA GLY A 153 -14.02 -1.54 -15.10
C GLY A 153 -12.69 -2.08 -15.66
N LYS A 154 -11.54 -1.49 -15.30
CA LYS A 154 -10.21 -1.98 -15.71
C LYS A 154 -9.68 -3.14 -14.84
N GLY A 155 -10.48 -3.62 -13.88
CA GLY A 155 -10.14 -4.78 -13.03
C GLY A 155 -9.08 -4.53 -11.94
N ALA A 156 -8.42 -3.37 -11.94
CA ALA A 156 -7.37 -3.03 -10.96
C ALA A 156 -7.90 -2.69 -9.56
N LEU A 157 -9.18 -2.29 -9.45
CA LEU A 157 -9.78 -1.89 -8.19
C LEU A 157 -10.37 -3.08 -7.43
N LEU A 158 -10.15 -3.08 -6.13
CA LEU A 158 -10.91 -3.86 -5.17
C LEU A 158 -12.22 -3.17 -4.81
N GLY A 159 -12.29 -1.84 -4.76
CA GLY A 159 -13.52 -1.12 -4.41
C GLY A 159 -13.24 0.29 -3.92
N TYR A 160 -14.10 0.81 -3.05
CA TYR A 160 -14.01 2.17 -2.51
C TYR A 160 -14.26 2.22 -1.00
N ASN A 161 -13.48 3.01 -0.29
CA ASN A 161 -13.78 3.35 1.10
C ASN A 161 -14.48 4.70 1.18
N VAL A 162 -15.43 4.81 2.10
CA VAL A 162 -16.19 6.03 2.36
C VAL A 162 -15.79 6.55 3.71
N TYR A 163 -15.44 7.83 3.73
CA TYR A 163 -15.03 8.53 4.92
C TYR A 163 -16.03 9.61 5.28
N ARG A 164 -16.19 9.80 6.58
CA ARG A 164 -16.87 10.94 7.16
C ARG A 164 -15.94 11.63 8.14
N SER A 165 -15.76 12.91 7.95
CA SER A 165 -15.18 13.78 8.97
C SER A 165 -16.30 14.57 9.66
N VAL A 166 -16.21 14.65 10.99
CA VAL A 166 -17.10 15.42 11.86
C VAL A 166 -16.35 16.68 12.28
N TYR A 167 -16.99 17.84 12.13
CA TYR A 167 -16.40 19.14 12.46
C TYR A 167 -17.17 19.84 13.56
N GLU A 168 -16.43 20.42 14.51
CA GLU A 168 -16.95 21.43 15.43
C GLU A 168 -16.51 22.82 14.94
N GLY A 169 -17.44 23.57 14.34
CA GLY A 169 -17.11 24.77 13.59
C GLY A 169 -16.20 24.44 12.40
N ASP A 170 -15.01 25.03 12.37
CA ASP A 170 -14.01 24.81 11.31
C ASP A 170 -12.97 23.74 11.65
N ARG A 171 -13.07 23.06 12.80
CA ARG A 171 -12.09 22.08 13.27
C ARG A 171 -12.57 20.64 13.06
N PRO A 172 -11.79 19.78 12.38
CA PRO A 172 -12.10 18.35 12.32
C PRO A 172 -11.85 17.74 13.70
N ILE A 173 -12.85 17.04 14.23
CA ILE A 173 -12.76 16.35 15.54
C ILE A 173 -12.69 14.83 15.41
N GLN A 174 -13.11 14.29 14.26
CA GLN A 174 -13.05 12.85 14.01
C GLN A 174 -13.10 12.54 12.51
N LEU A 175 -12.22 11.66 12.04
CA LEU A 175 -12.31 11.02 10.72
C LEU A 175 -12.67 9.54 10.91
N GLN A 176 -13.72 9.08 10.23
CA GLN A 176 -14.25 7.73 10.37
C GLN A 176 -14.44 7.09 9.00
N VAL A 177 -13.96 5.85 8.85
CA VAL A 177 -14.34 4.97 7.74
C VAL A 177 -15.73 4.41 8.02
N LEU A 178 -16.68 4.61 7.12
CA LEU A 178 -18.08 4.22 7.30
C LEU A 178 -18.40 2.80 6.81
N ASN A 179 -17.45 2.13 6.16
CA ASN A 179 -17.60 0.78 5.64
C ASN A 179 -16.52 -0.16 6.21
N GLY A 180 -16.89 -1.40 6.54
CA GLY A 180 -15.95 -2.41 7.02
C GLY A 180 -15.15 -3.11 5.91
N VAL A 181 -15.69 -3.12 4.68
CA VAL A 181 -15.03 -3.65 3.48
C VAL A 181 -15.22 -2.67 2.32
N PRO A 182 -14.26 -2.57 1.37
CA PRO A 182 -14.40 -1.67 0.22
C PRO A 182 -15.69 -1.93 -0.57
N GLN A 183 -16.47 -0.89 -0.80
CA GLN A 183 -17.74 -0.98 -1.52
C GLN A 183 -17.51 -1.12 -3.02
N GLN A 184 -18.36 -1.93 -3.68
CA GLN A 184 -18.34 -2.13 -5.12
C GLN A 184 -19.29 -1.16 -5.82
N GLY A 185 -18.97 -0.80 -7.07
CA GLY A 185 -19.83 0.02 -7.93
C GLY A 185 -19.71 1.54 -7.71
N ARG A 186 -20.60 2.29 -8.36
CA ARG A 186 -20.59 3.78 -8.47
C ARG A 186 -21.41 4.50 -7.40
N ARG A 187 -22.19 3.72 -6.65
CA ARG A 187 -23.23 4.19 -5.75
C ARG A 187 -23.07 3.48 -4.43
N ALA A 188 -23.00 4.26 -3.37
CA ALA A 188 -23.20 3.75 -2.03
C ALA A 188 -24.41 4.42 -1.40
N GLN A 189 -25.29 3.58 -0.88
CA GLN A 189 -26.16 4.02 0.19
C GLN A 189 -25.43 3.72 1.49
N VAL A 190 -24.87 4.76 2.11
CA VAL A 190 -24.29 4.62 3.43
C VAL A 190 -25.38 4.93 4.43
N ALA A 191 -25.74 3.91 5.21
CA ALA A 191 -26.62 4.07 6.35
C ALA A 191 -25.87 4.83 7.45
N ASP A 192 -25.72 6.15 7.27
CA ASP A 192 -25.28 7.03 8.33
C ASP A 192 -26.47 7.39 9.20
N VAL A 193 -26.85 6.43 10.05
CA VAL A 193 -27.99 6.51 10.94
C VAL A 193 -27.56 7.29 12.16
N GLN A 194 -28.01 8.55 12.25
CA GLN A 194 -27.74 9.52 13.32
C GLN A 194 -26.41 10.29 13.20
N PRO A 195 -26.33 11.24 12.25
CA PRO A 195 -25.34 12.29 12.36
C PRO A 195 -25.59 13.08 13.67
N PRO A 196 -24.63 13.14 14.62
CA PRO A 196 -24.82 13.91 15.84
C PRO A 196 -25.07 15.38 15.51
N MET A 197 -26.20 15.93 15.95
CA MET A 197 -26.40 17.38 15.91
C MET A 197 -25.35 18.05 16.80
N PRO A 198 -24.79 19.22 16.45
CA PRO A 198 -25.10 20.10 15.31
C PRO A 198 -23.97 20.18 14.27
N TYR A 199 -23.28 19.07 13.99
CA TYR A 199 -22.02 19.13 13.25
C TYR A 199 -22.20 19.13 11.72
N ASN A 200 -21.32 19.87 11.03
CA ASN A 200 -21.18 19.77 9.58
C ASN A 200 -20.50 18.45 9.25
N HIS A 201 -21.14 17.63 8.42
CA HIS A 201 -20.56 16.35 8.01
C HIS A 201 -19.90 16.49 6.65
N ARG A 202 -18.67 16.00 6.55
CA ARG A 202 -17.89 16.04 5.32
C ARG A 202 -17.60 14.63 4.85
N TYR A 203 -17.93 14.36 3.60
CA TYR A 203 -17.78 13.05 3.00
C TYR A 203 -16.72 13.09 1.92
N ALA A 204 -15.92 12.03 1.89
CA ALA A 204 -14.97 11.77 0.83
C ALA A 204 -14.87 10.27 0.57
N VAL A 205 -14.36 9.94 -0.61
CA VAL A 205 -14.22 8.57 -1.08
C VAL A 205 -12.78 8.38 -1.53
N THR A 206 -12.22 7.21 -1.27
CA THR A 206 -10.96 6.75 -1.85
C THR A 206 -11.22 5.51 -2.68
N ALA A 207 -10.37 5.26 -3.67
CA ALA A 207 -10.33 4.00 -4.39
C ALA A 207 -9.32 3.07 -3.71
N VAL A 208 -9.66 1.78 -3.64
CA VAL A 208 -8.82 0.73 -3.07
C VAL A 208 -8.46 -0.23 -4.18
N SER A 209 -7.17 -0.47 -4.40
CA SER A 209 -6.67 -1.45 -5.36
C SER A 209 -6.66 -2.86 -4.77
N ARG A 210 -6.45 -3.88 -5.62
CA ARG A 210 -6.47 -5.29 -5.18
C ARG A 210 -5.35 -5.68 -4.22
N ASP A 211 -4.23 -4.96 -4.27
CA ASP A 211 -3.10 -5.05 -3.34
C ASP A 211 -3.33 -4.25 -2.04
N GLY A 212 -4.50 -3.61 -1.90
CA GLY A 212 -4.90 -2.89 -0.69
C GLY A 212 -4.39 -1.45 -0.60
N ALA A 213 -3.75 -0.95 -1.66
CA ALA A 213 -3.35 0.45 -1.72
C ALA A 213 -4.57 1.34 -1.86
N GLU A 214 -4.52 2.51 -1.22
CA GLU A 214 -5.62 3.46 -1.22
C GLU A 214 -5.21 4.75 -1.94
N SER A 215 -6.10 5.28 -2.78
CA SER A 215 -5.88 6.56 -3.45
C SER A 215 -5.88 7.73 -2.47
N LEU A 216 -5.52 8.91 -2.97
CA LEU A 216 -5.93 10.16 -2.32
C LEU A 216 -7.46 10.26 -2.25
N PHE A 217 -7.95 11.09 -1.31
CA PHE A 217 -9.36 11.40 -1.21
C PHE A 217 -9.91 12.04 -2.48
N SER A 218 -11.17 11.78 -2.78
CA SER A 218 -11.97 12.57 -3.71
C SER A 218 -12.06 14.03 -3.26
N ASN A 219 -12.69 14.86 -4.09
CA ASN A 219 -13.24 16.11 -3.60
C ASN A 219 -14.20 15.85 -2.42
N VAL A 220 -14.28 16.83 -1.51
CA VAL A 220 -15.10 16.76 -0.30
C VAL A 220 -16.51 17.25 -0.60
N ARG A 221 -17.51 16.58 -0.01
CA ARG A 221 -18.91 17.02 0.00
C ARG A 221 -19.36 17.37 1.40
N ILE A 222 -19.92 18.55 1.57
CA ILE A 222 -20.43 19.02 2.85
C ILE A 222 -21.94 18.84 2.85
N LEU A 223 -22.42 18.06 3.82
CA LEU A 223 -23.85 17.94 4.12
C LEU A 223 -24.13 18.64 5.44
N ASP A 224 -24.73 19.82 5.32
CA ASP A 224 -25.30 20.53 6.45
C ASP A 224 -26.73 20.05 6.67
N TRP A 225 -26.99 19.58 7.89
CA TRP A 225 -28.30 19.09 8.32
C TRP A 225 -29.37 20.18 8.27
N ASN A 226 -29.01 21.43 8.51
CA ASN A 226 -29.94 22.56 8.58
C ASN A 226 -30.41 23.00 7.20
N THR A 227 -29.49 23.06 6.22
CA THR A 227 -29.80 23.53 4.87
C THR A 227 -30.23 22.42 3.93
N ARG A 228 -29.83 21.16 4.18
CA ARG A 228 -30.01 20.02 3.25
C ARG A 228 -29.46 20.28 1.84
N ILE A 229 -28.58 21.25 1.68
CA ILE A 229 -27.95 21.62 0.41
C ILE A 229 -26.61 20.91 0.32
N ASP A 230 -26.36 20.24 -0.81
CA ASP A 230 -25.03 19.74 -1.21
C ASP A 230 -24.16 20.97 -1.52
N LEU A 231 -23.31 21.36 -0.57
CA LEU A 231 -22.36 22.43 -0.78
C LEU A 231 -21.07 21.83 -1.32
N PHE A 232 -20.67 22.27 -2.52
CA PHE A 232 -19.34 22.01 -3.06
C PHE A 232 -18.31 22.73 -2.20
N ASP A 233 -17.34 22.00 -1.66
CA ASP A 233 -16.14 22.63 -1.08
C ASP A 233 -15.29 23.17 -2.25
N ALA A 234 -14.99 24.47 -2.20
CA ALA A 234 -14.14 25.17 -3.18
C ALA A 234 -12.64 24.88 -3.00
N GLY A 235 -12.28 23.88 -2.19
CA GLY A 235 -10.91 23.35 -2.10
C GLY A 235 -10.06 23.99 -1.00
N PHE A 236 -10.68 24.52 0.05
CA PHE A 236 -9.95 25.26 1.10
C PHE A 236 -9.95 24.63 2.47
N VAL A 237 -10.61 23.48 2.68
CA VAL A 237 -10.62 22.87 4.01
C VAL A 237 -10.11 21.43 4.00
N PRO A 238 -8.99 21.15 4.70
CA PRO A 238 -8.44 19.80 4.77
C PRO A 238 -9.40 18.86 5.51
N LEU A 239 -9.46 17.60 5.04
CA LEU A 239 -10.01 16.46 5.78
C LEU A 239 -9.12 16.10 6.96
#